data_AF-A0A972GH98-F1
#
_entry.id   AF-A0A972GH98-F1
#
_cell.length_a   1.000
_cell.length_b   1.000
_cell.length_c   1.000
_cell.angle_alpha   90.00
_cell.angle_beta   90.00
_cell.angle_gamma   90.00
#
_symmetry.space_group_name_H-M   'P 1'
#
loop_
_entity.id
_entity.type
_entity.pdbx_description
1 polymer ?
#
loop_
_entity_poly.entity_id
_entity_poly.type
_entity_poly.pdbx_seq_one_letter_code
_entity_poly.pdbx_strand_id
1 'polypeptide(L)'
;MTIPSRQEYQQQYVPGSNTWSIGLSPWILADGNHWNGTFFGFYKNQSATFALEINPHSIKPASSQDKQVVHQGNAIYTLTGEVIFVWEHGWILDFGLQSYVYYRSKPSYLPEHRSFVTVETYLGVDYCAYFLFLYKVPSIPQLIYQ
;
A
#
# COMPACT_ATOMS: atom_id res chain seq x y z
N MET A 1 27.33 9.14 -26.20
CA MET A 1 26.52 8.24 -25.37
C MET A 1 25.52 9.14 -24.64
N THR A 2 24.32 9.26 -25.19
CA THR A 2 23.37 10.31 -24.81
C THR A 2 22.43 9.75 -23.75
N ILE A 3 22.44 10.34 -22.56
CA ILE A 3 21.55 9.98 -21.45
C ILE A 3 20.14 10.48 -21.82
N PRO A 4 19.12 9.61 -21.90
CA PRO A 4 17.75 10.06 -22.16
C PRO A 4 17.25 10.96 -21.03
N SER A 5 16.62 12.07 -21.40
CA SER A 5 16.00 13.02 -20.49
C SER A 5 14.83 12.40 -19.71
N ARG A 6 14.66 12.85 -18.47
CA ARG A 6 13.74 12.39 -17.40
C ARG A 6 12.22 12.48 -17.72
N GLN A 7 11.82 12.59 -18.99
CA GLN A 7 10.44 12.90 -19.41
C GLN A 7 9.67 11.71 -20.02
N GLU A 8 10.23 10.51 -20.13
CA GLU A 8 9.59 9.40 -20.88
C GLU A 8 8.83 8.35 -20.03
N TYR A 9 8.54 8.60 -18.74
CA TYR A 9 7.73 7.69 -17.91
C TYR A 9 6.42 8.29 -17.41
N GLN A 10 5.72 9.05 -18.25
CA GLN A 10 4.28 9.23 -18.06
C GLN A 10 3.55 8.11 -18.81
N GLN A 11 3.50 6.92 -18.20
CA GLN A 11 2.55 5.90 -18.63
C GLN A 11 1.14 6.45 -18.38
N GLN A 12 0.43 6.78 -19.47
CA GLN A 12 -1.00 7.06 -19.41
C GLN A 12 -1.71 5.80 -18.90
N TYR A 13 -2.34 5.92 -17.74
CA TYR A 13 -3.25 4.90 -17.21
C TYR A 13 -4.37 4.63 -18.21
N VAL A 14 -4.55 3.36 -18.57
CA VAL A 14 -5.67 2.89 -19.39
C VAL A 14 -6.80 2.47 -18.43
N PRO A 15 -7.95 3.15 -18.42
CA PRO A 15 -9.09 2.73 -17.62
C PRO A 15 -9.47 1.29 -17.98
N GLY A 16 -9.48 0.40 -16.98
CA GLY A 16 -9.83 -1.03 -17.14
C GLY A 16 -8.67 -2.02 -17.12
N SER A 17 -7.41 -1.58 -16.95
CA SER A 17 -6.33 -2.54 -16.66
C SER A 17 -6.46 -3.05 -15.21
N ASN A 18 -6.62 -4.37 -15.02
CA ASN A 18 -6.54 -5.05 -13.72
C ASN A 18 -5.12 -5.08 -13.14
N THR A 19 -4.28 -4.10 -13.50
CA THR A 19 -2.86 -4.08 -13.20
C THR A 19 -2.57 -2.96 -12.22
N TRP A 20 -1.94 -3.33 -11.11
CA TRP A 20 -1.47 -2.40 -10.09
C TRP A 20 0.05 -2.31 -10.11
N SER A 21 0.57 -1.09 -10.04
CA SER A 21 1.98 -0.85 -9.74
C SER A 21 2.15 -0.78 -8.22
N ILE A 22 2.69 -1.84 -7.63
CA ILE A 22 2.94 -1.94 -6.18
C ILE A 22 4.43 -1.76 -5.94
N GLY A 23 4.77 -0.91 -4.98
CA GLY A 23 6.16 -0.61 -4.68
C GLY A 23 6.80 -1.67 -3.78
N LEU A 24 8.03 -2.04 -4.10
CA LEU A 24 8.91 -2.83 -3.24
C LEU A 24 9.94 -1.90 -2.63
N SER A 25 9.94 -1.79 -1.30
CA SER A 25 10.89 -0.90 -0.66
C SER A 25 12.33 -1.43 -0.76
N PRO A 26 13.37 -0.57 -0.88
CA PRO A 26 14.75 -1.02 -1.04
C PRO A 26 15.21 -1.99 0.05
N TRP A 27 14.77 -1.85 1.31
CA TRP A 27 15.12 -2.82 2.37
C TRP A 27 14.56 -4.23 2.12
N ILE A 28 13.43 -4.36 1.42
CA ILE A 28 12.89 -5.66 0.97
C ILE A 28 13.83 -6.32 -0.04
N LEU A 29 14.58 -5.52 -0.81
CA LEU A 29 15.49 -5.98 -1.86
C LEU A 29 16.96 -6.03 -1.43
N ALA A 30 17.38 -5.17 -0.49
CA ALA A 30 18.78 -4.88 -0.19
C ALA A 30 19.27 -5.44 1.14
N ASP A 31 18.43 -5.45 2.19
CA ASP A 31 18.83 -6.08 3.46
C ASP A 31 18.75 -7.60 3.40
N GLY A 32 18.14 -8.13 2.33
CA GLY A 32 17.77 -9.53 2.27
C GLY A 32 16.85 -9.87 3.43
N ASN A 33 16.06 -10.90 3.26
CA ASN A 33 15.64 -11.66 4.42
C ASN A 33 16.86 -12.48 4.89
N HIS A 34 17.96 -11.83 5.29
CA HIS A 34 19.22 -12.44 5.71
C HIS A 34 19.06 -13.10 7.09
N TRP A 35 18.15 -14.06 7.19
CA TRP A 35 18.23 -15.10 8.20
C TRP A 35 19.11 -16.21 7.61
N ASN A 36 20.31 -16.40 8.16
CA ASN A 36 21.25 -17.47 7.80
C ASN A 36 21.83 -17.45 6.37
N GLY A 37 21.98 -16.28 5.73
CA GLY A 37 22.69 -16.17 4.44
C GLY A 37 21.86 -16.52 3.20
N THR A 38 20.54 -16.71 3.33
CA THR A 38 19.64 -16.95 2.20
C THR A 38 18.92 -15.66 1.78
N PHE A 39 18.83 -15.39 0.47
CA PHE A 39 18.14 -14.22 -0.07
C PHE A 39 16.67 -14.55 -0.39
N PHE A 40 15.71 -14.01 0.38
CA PHE A 40 14.27 -14.11 0.09
C PHE A 40 13.72 -12.80 -0.52
N GLY A 41 14.31 -12.35 -1.62
CA GLY A 41 13.76 -11.23 -2.40
C GLY A 41 12.63 -11.68 -3.36
N PHE A 42 12.13 -10.72 -4.13
CA PHE A 42 11.21 -10.99 -5.24
C PHE A 42 11.99 -11.27 -6.53
N TYR A 43 11.60 -12.33 -7.24
CA TYR A 43 12.14 -12.68 -8.56
C TYR A 43 11.10 -12.43 -9.65
N LYS A 44 11.57 -12.18 -10.88
CA LYS A 44 10.68 -12.04 -12.03
C LYS A 44 9.84 -13.30 -12.21
N ASN A 45 8.54 -13.12 -12.44
CA ASN A 45 7.54 -14.19 -12.60
C ASN A 45 7.31 -15.07 -11.37
N GLN A 46 7.79 -14.66 -10.19
CA GLN A 46 7.46 -15.34 -8.95
C GLN A 46 6.00 -15.09 -8.56
N SER A 47 5.30 -16.14 -8.16
CA SER A 47 4.08 -16.02 -7.35
C SER A 47 4.47 -15.89 -5.87
N ALA A 48 3.93 -14.90 -5.19
CA ALA A 48 4.30 -14.59 -3.81
C ALA A 48 3.07 -14.17 -3.02
N THR A 49 3.08 -14.44 -1.72
CA THR A 49 2.01 -14.06 -0.82
C THR A 49 2.43 -12.86 0.01
N PHE A 50 1.60 -11.81 0.05
CA PHE A 50 1.96 -10.55 0.70
C PHE A 50 0.73 -9.82 1.27
N ALA A 51 0.97 -8.86 2.16
CA ALA A 51 -0.03 -7.88 2.55
C ALA A 51 0.30 -6.52 1.92
N LEU A 52 -0.73 -5.70 1.71
CA LEU A 52 -0.57 -4.33 1.21
C LEU A 52 -0.49 -3.35 2.37
N GLU A 53 0.53 -2.52 2.35
CA GLU A 53 0.66 -1.34 3.21
C GLU A 53 0.52 -0.06 2.40
N ILE A 54 -0.06 0.96 3.03
CA ILE A 54 -0.01 2.32 2.51
C ILE A 54 0.77 3.22 3.47
N ASN A 55 1.67 4.00 2.89
CA ASN A 55 2.45 5.04 3.58
C ASN A 55 1.88 6.40 3.17
N PRO A 56 0.90 6.95 3.93
CA PRO A 56 0.17 8.13 3.53
C PRO A 56 1.05 9.38 3.58
N HIS A 57 1.09 10.14 2.48
CA HIS A 57 1.64 11.48 2.42
C HIS A 57 0.64 12.51 2.96
N SER A 58 -0.65 12.32 2.63
CA SER A 58 -1.74 13.16 3.12
C SER A 58 -3.01 12.35 3.29
N ILE A 59 -3.87 12.81 4.21
CA ILE A 59 -5.17 12.21 4.47
C ILE A 59 -6.19 13.30 4.79
N LYS A 60 -7.39 13.15 4.25
CA LYS A 60 -8.54 14.02 4.51
C LYS A 60 -9.86 13.24 4.43
N PRO A 61 -10.94 13.74 5.04
CA PRO A 61 -12.29 13.23 4.77
C PRO A 61 -12.59 13.26 3.27
N ALA A 62 -13.23 12.22 2.75
CA ALA A 62 -13.66 12.19 1.36
C ALA A 62 -14.88 13.10 1.14
N SER A 63 -14.99 13.67 -0.06
CA SER A 63 -16.18 14.42 -0.48
C SER A 63 -17.33 13.55 -0.98
N SER A 64 -17.08 12.26 -1.19
CA SER A 64 -18.03 11.24 -1.68
C SER A 64 -17.78 9.90 -0.99
N GLN A 65 -18.77 9.02 -1.05
CA GLN A 65 -18.67 7.63 -0.57
C GLN A 65 -18.33 6.64 -1.70
N ASP A 66 -17.95 7.15 -2.86
CA ASP A 66 -17.50 6.32 -3.97
C ASP A 66 -16.03 5.95 -3.79
N LYS A 67 -15.72 4.66 -3.94
CA LYS A 67 -14.34 4.17 -4.00
C LYS A 67 -13.69 4.68 -5.30
N GLN A 68 -12.53 5.30 -5.19
CA GLN A 68 -11.82 5.86 -6.34
C GLN A 68 -10.32 5.57 -6.24
N VAL A 69 -9.71 5.34 -7.39
CA VAL A 69 -8.29 5.04 -7.51
C VAL A 69 -7.73 5.89 -8.64
N VAL A 70 -6.77 6.74 -8.33
CA VAL A 70 -6.04 7.54 -9.32
C VAL A 70 -4.57 7.22 -9.19
N HIS A 71 -4.00 6.60 -10.23
CA HIS A 71 -2.56 6.32 -10.30
C HIS A 71 -1.81 7.61 -10.65
N GLN A 72 -0.87 8.02 -9.80
CA GLN A 72 -0.07 9.23 -9.96
C GLN A 72 1.33 8.93 -10.57
N GLY A 73 1.59 7.66 -10.94
CA GLY A 73 2.87 7.17 -11.43
C GLY A 73 3.66 6.37 -10.38
N ASN A 74 4.53 5.46 -10.85
CA ASN A 74 5.24 4.49 -10.01
C ASN A 74 4.29 3.74 -9.06
N ALA A 75 4.54 3.76 -7.75
CA ALA A 75 3.68 3.16 -6.74
C ALA A 75 2.86 4.22 -5.97
N ILE A 76 2.68 5.42 -6.53
CA ILE A 76 1.95 6.51 -5.88
C ILE A 76 0.51 6.59 -6.39
N TYR A 77 -0.43 6.73 -5.47
CA TYR A 77 -1.86 6.79 -5.76
C TYR A 77 -2.56 7.86 -4.93
N THR A 78 -3.65 8.38 -5.48
CA THR A 78 -4.74 8.96 -4.69
C THR A 78 -5.84 7.92 -4.57
N LEU A 79 -6.12 7.50 -3.35
CA LEU A 79 -7.10 6.47 -3.03
C LEU A 79 -8.25 7.08 -2.24
N THR A 80 -9.49 6.81 -2.65
CA THR A 80 -10.69 7.09 -1.85
C THR A 80 -11.34 5.76 -1.50
N GLY A 81 -11.62 5.55 -0.22
CA GLY A 81 -12.19 4.30 0.27
C GLY A 81 -12.77 4.38 1.66
N GLU A 82 -13.36 3.27 2.10
CA GLU A 82 -13.97 3.12 3.42
C GLU A 82 -12.95 2.59 4.44
N VAL A 83 -12.97 3.16 5.63
CA VAL A 83 -12.18 2.67 6.77
C VAL A 83 -12.92 1.52 7.43
N ILE A 84 -12.57 0.29 7.06
CA ILE A 84 -13.30 -0.92 7.47
C ILE A 84 -12.85 -1.47 8.83
N PHE A 85 -11.73 -1.00 9.36
CA PHE A 85 -11.20 -1.42 10.66
C PHE A 85 -10.28 -0.35 11.23
N VAL A 86 -10.33 -0.15 12.54
CA VAL A 86 -9.45 0.77 13.28
C VAL A 86 -8.95 0.06 14.54
N TRP A 87 -7.70 0.32 14.92
CA TRP A 87 -7.12 -0.12 16.18
C TRP A 87 -6.18 0.95 16.72
N GLU A 88 -5.61 0.71 17.91
CA GLU A 88 -4.76 1.67 18.62
C GLU A 88 -3.57 2.21 17.78
N HIS A 89 -3.08 1.43 16.83
CA HIS A 89 -1.89 1.77 16.05
C HIS A 89 -2.16 1.85 14.54
N GLY A 90 -3.41 1.92 14.09
CA GLY A 90 -3.67 1.91 12.66
C GLY A 90 -5.11 1.70 12.26
N TRP A 91 -5.28 1.55 10.95
CA TRP A 91 -6.57 1.33 10.32
C TRP A 91 -6.40 0.61 8.98
N ILE A 92 -7.51 0.11 8.44
CA ILE A 92 -7.56 -0.56 7.13
C ILE A 92 -8.49 0.23 6.23
N LEU A 93 -8.00 0.51 5.03
CA LEU A 93 -8.75 1.14 3.95
C LEU A 93 -9.20 0.10 2.94
N ASP A 94 -10.48 0.14 2.57
CA ASP A 94 -11.03 -0.57 1.43
C ASP A 94 -11.38 0.41 0.30
N PHE A 95 -10.57 0.40 -0.76
CA PHE A 95 -10.74 1.19 -1.98
C PHE A 95 -10.96 0.29 -3.21
N GLY A 96 -11.37 -0.97 -2.99
CA GLY A 96 -11.42 -2.04 -3.99
C GLY A 96 -10.29 -3.05 -3.81
N LEU A 97 -9.18 -2.61 -3.19
CA LEU A 97 -8.27 -3.46 -2.44
C LEU A 97 -8.31 -3.05 -0.97
N GLN A 98 -7.96 -3.97 -0.09
CA GLN A 98 -7.75 -3.74 1.33
C GLN A 98 -6.25 -3.57 1.61
N SER A 99 -5.89 -2.45 2.24
CA SER A 99 -4.52 -2.19 2.71
C SER A 99 -4.54 -1.60 4.11
N TYR A 100 -3.52 -1.87 4.90
CA TYR A 100 -3.40 -1.29 6.24
C TYR A 100 -2.51 -0.05 6.25
N VAL A 101 -2.75 0.80 7.24
CA VAL A 101 -1.89 1.91 7.65
C VAL A 101 -1.43 1.62 9.05
N TYR A 102 -0.13 1.49 9.24
CA TYR A 102 0.46 1.34 10.56
C TYR A 102 1.08 2.66 11.01
N TYR A 103 0.63 3.18 12.16
CA TYR A 103 1.05 4.48 12.69
C TYR A 103 2.57 4.48 12.97
N ARG A 104 3.34 5.04 12.04
CA ARG A 104 4.73 5.46 12.32
C ARG A 104 4.80 6.95 12.72
N SER A 105 3.77 7.73 12.39
CA SER A 105 3.63 9.15 12.74
C SER A 105 2.15 9.52 12.87
N LYS A 106 1.77 10.42 13.80
CA LYS A 106 0.39 10.89 13.93
C LYS A 106 -0.01 11.69 12.67
N PRO A 107 -0.96 11.23 11.84
CA PRO A 107 -1.44 11.99 10.70
C PRO A 107 -2.25 13.19 11.18
N SER A 108 -2.40 14.18 10.29
CA SER A 108 -3.21 15.38 10.50
C SER A 108 -4.71 15.09 10.69
N TYR A 109 -5.15 13.89 10.30
CA TYR A 109 -6.52 13.42 10.44
C TYR A 109 -6.51 11.94 10.85
N LEU A 110 -7.23 11.62 11.93
CA LEU A 110 -7.45 10.27 12.44
C LEU A 110 -8.80 9.77 11.90
N PRO A 111 -8.83 8.79 10.99
CA PRO A 111 -10.08 8.24 10.51
C PRO A 111 -10.82 7.43 11.57
N GLU A 112 -12.14 7.47 11.48
CA GLU A 112 -13.04 6.63 12.28
C GLU A 112 -13.50 5.41 11.47
N HIS A 113 -13.93 4.35 12.16
CA HIS A 113 -14.54 3.21 11.49
C HIS A 113 -15.77 3.64 10.67
N ARG A 114 -15.92 3.08 9.46
CA ARG A 114 -16.95 3.41 8.44
C ARG A 114 -16.87 4.82 7.86
N SER A 115 -15.83 5.60 8.20
CA SER A 115 -15.58 6.86 7.52
C SER A 115 -14.99 6.63 6.13
N PHE A 116 -15.33 7.50 5.19
CA PHE A 116 -14.66 7.56 3.90
C PHE A 116 -13.56 8.61 3.91
N VAL A 117 -12.39 8.23 3.43
CA VAL A 117 -11.21 9.11 3.37
C VAL A 117 -10.60 9.12 1.98
N THR A 118 -9.99 10.25 1.64
CA THR A 118 -9.09 10.36 0.50
C THR A 118 -7.65 10.47 0.99
N VAL A 119 -6.78 9.64 0.42
CA VAL A 119 -5.39 9.50 0.84
C VAL A 119 -4.49 9.62 -0.38
N GLU A 120 -3.50 10.50 -0.31
CA GLU A 120 -2.35 10.44 -1.23
C GLU A 120 -1.27 9.58 -0.58
N THR A 121 -0.83 8.53 -1.26
CA THR A 121 0.00 7.51 -0.63
C THR A 121 0.93 6.80 -1.60
N TYR A 122 2.02 6.29 -1.06
CA TYR A 122 2.72 5.15 -1.64
C TYR A 122 1.98 3.86 -1.27
N LEU A 123 1.75 2.98 -2.25
CA LEU A 123 1.17 1.65 -2.05
C LEU A 123 2.27 0.59 -2.19
N GLY A 124 2.53 -0.14 -1.11
CA GLY A 124 3.67 -1.04 -1.01
C GLY A 124 3.30 -2.45 -0.57
N VAL A 125 4.25 -3.36 -0.78
CA VAL A 125 4.26 -4.66 -0.12
C VAL A 125 4.74 -4.50 1.32
N ASP A 126 3.97 -5.03 2.26
CA ASP A 126 4.45 -5.29 3.60
C ASP A 126 5.37 -6.51 3.60
N TYR A 127 6.58 -6.29 4.08
CA TYR A 127 7.57 -7.34 4.23
C TYR A 127 7.37 -8.16 5.52
N CYS A 128 6.77 -7.62 6.58
CA CYS A 128 6.91 -8.19 7.91
C CYS A 128 5.77 -7.94 8.90
N ALA A 129 5.21 -6.73 8.95
CA ALA A 129 4.39 -6.31 10.09
C ALA A 129 3.14 -7.17 10.25
N TYR A 130 2.47 -7.45 9.12
CA TYR A 130 1.30 -8.28 9.05
C TYR A 130 1.56 -9.69 9.53
N PHE A 131 2.59 -10.34 9.00
CA PHE A 131 2.91 -11.73 9.30
C PHE A 131 3.54 -11.92 10.69
N LEU A 132 4.20 -10.92 11.26
CA LEU A 132 4.78 -11.02 12.60
C LEU A 132 3.77 -10.75 13.72
N PHE A 133 2.95 -9.70 13.57
CA PHE A 133 2.12 -9.25 14.68
C PHE A 133 0.73 -8.71 14.30
N LEU A 134 0.52 -8.07 13.13
CA LEU A 134 -0.82 -7.51 12.87
C LEU A 134 -1.88 -8.58 12.69
N TYR A 135 -1.55 -9.75 12.14
CA TYR A 135 -2.52 -10.85 11.99
C TYR A 135 -3.11 -11.36 13.33
N LYS A 136 -2.46 -11.04 14.45
CA LYS A 136 -2.92 -11.40 15.81
C LYS A 136 -3.85 -10.35 16.40
N VAL A 137 -4.00 -9.19 15.78
CA VAL A 137 -4.91 -8.14 16.25
C VAL A 137 -6.33 -8.71 16.21
N PRO A 138 -7.08 -8.70 17.33
CA PRO A 138 -8.42 -9.26 17.37
C PRO A 138 -9.31 -8.66 16.29
N SER A 139 -9.99 -9.53 15.54
CA SER A 139 -10.94 -9.17 14.49
C SER A 139 -10.35 -8.42 13.29
N ILE A 140 -9.02 -8.39 13.14
CA ILE A 140 -8.42 -7.81 11.93
C ILE A 140 -8.84 -8.62 10.69
N PRO A 141 -9.26 -7.96 9.60
CA PRO A 141 -9.45 -8.60 8.31
C PRO A 141 -8.23 -9.39 7.82
N GLN A 142 -8.48 -10.43 7.03
CA GLN A 142 -7.42 -11.13 6.31
C GLN A 142 -6.94 -10.26 5.15
N LEU A 143 -5.69 -9.80 5.19
CA LEU A 143 -5.11 -8.87 4.22
C LEU A 143 -4.12 -9.53 3.26
N ILE A 144 -4.23 -10.85 3.10
CA ILE A 144 -3.27 -11.65 2.34
C ILE A 144 -3.70 -11.72 0.87
N TYR A 145 -2.80 -11.30 -0.02
CA TYR A 145 -2.90 -11.43 -1.48
C TYR A 145 -1.91 -12.47 -2.01
N GLN A 146 -2.13 -12.94 -3.24
CA GLN A 146 -1.28 -13.85 -4.00
C GLN A 146 -1.01 -13.30 -5.40
#